data_AF-A0A0G0WEX9-F1
#
_entry.id   AF-A0A0G0WEX9-F1
#
_cell.length_a   1.000
_cell.length_b   1.000
_cell.length_c   1.000
_cell.angle_alpha   90.00
_cell.angle_beta   90.00
_cell.angle_gamma   90.00
#
_symmetry.space_group_name_H-M   'P 1'
#
loop_
_entity.id
_entity.type
_entity.pdbx_description
1 polymer ?
#
loop_
_entity_poly.entity_id
_entity_poly.type
_entity_poly.pdbx_seq_one_letter_code
_entity_poly.pdbx_strand_id
1 'polypeptide(L)'
;MIISLPEALGGGKKMEVKKMSQDGFRFSHDKRFWAVSFEEFLATASALCQIVSSRRNTLNIEVVTAEDYTTYNYATTTFLLDEDEIERKRYMLDELTQEVWDRSFNVQVTLRDEQDSKPFMICVSCDKYADRKRMKFYGQCLDEDTCHVVISKFRHATLSRGIGDGMGKIS
;
A
#
# COMPACT_ATOMS: atom_id res chain seq x y z
N MET A 1 58.15 34.24 -12.02
CA MET A 1 57.49 33.70 -13.22
C MET A 1 56.02 34.07 -13.09
N ILE A 2 55.58 35.03 -13.91
CA ILE A 2 54.18 35.47 -13.98
C ILE A 2 53.50 34.55 -14.99
N ILE A 3 52.37 33.96 -14.63
CA ILE A 3 51.33 33.66 -15.59
C ILE A 3 50.00 34.06 -14.95
N SER A 4 49.36 35.05 -15.56
CA SER A 4 47.99 35.46 -15.27
C SER A 4 47.14 35.23 -16.52
N LEU A 5 45.94 34.70 -16.26
CA LEU A 5 44.64 34.94 -16.94
C LEU A 5 44.35 34.20 -18.27
N PRO A 6 43.07 33.83 -18.57
CA PRO A 6 41.91 34.73 -18.45
C PRO A 6 40.63 34.22 -17.75
N GLU A 7 39.88 35.17 -17.19
CA GLU A 7 38.44 35.08 -16.95
C GLU A 7 37.69 34.93 -18.28
N ALA A 8 36.71 34.03 -18.35
CA ALA A 8 35.50 34.23 -19.14
C ALA A 8 34.48 33.09 -18.95
N LEU A 9 33.28 33.52 -18.50
CA LEU A 9 31.97 33.07 -18.99
C LEU A 9 31.47 31.68 -18.59
N GLY A 10 30.35 31.67 -17.87
CA GLY A 10 29.39 30.58 -17.93
C GLY A 10 28.61 30.41 -16.66
N GLY A 11 27.45 31.06 -16.57
CA GLY A 11 26.47 30.80 -15.53
C GLY A 11 26.06 29.33 -15.53
N GLY A 12 26.69 28.54 -14.68
CA GLY A 12 26.21 27.22 -14.30
C GLY A 12 25.26 27.40 -13.13
N LYS A 13 23.95 27.45 -13.43
CA LYS A 13 22.88 27.33 -12.43
C LYS A 13 23.34 26.32 -11.35
N LYS A 14 23.43 26.77 -10.09
CA LYS A 14 23.26 25.83 -8.98
C LYS A 14 21.98 25.08 -9.29
N MET A 15 22.09 23.80 -9.65
CA MET A 15 20.97 22.89 -9.52
C MET A 15 20.66 22.89 -8.03
N GLU A 16 19.75 23.78 -7.63
CA GLU A 16 18.88 23.48 -6.51
C GLU A 16 18.28 22.12 -6.85
N VAL A 17 18.81 21.09 -6.20
CA VAL A 17 18.02 19.91 -5.93
C VAL A 17 16.83 20.45 -5.16
N LYS A 18 15.74 20.77 -5.88
CA LYS A 18 14.43 20.86 -5.27
C LYS A 18 14.27 19.51 -4.59
N LYS A 19 14.48 19.49 -3.27
CA LYS A 19 13.75 18.55 -2.42
C LYS A 19 12.30 18.80 -2.76
N MET A 20 11.77 18.05 -3.72
CA MET A 20 10.35 17.80 -3.77
C MET A 20 10.08 17.06 -2.48
N SER A 21 9.78 17.80 -1.41
CA SER A 21 9.02 17.28 -0.30
C SER A 21 7.64 16.95 -0.86
N GLN A 22 7.56 15.81 -1.55
CA GLN A 22 6.32 15.12 -1.86
C GLN A 22 5.88 14.39 -0.58
N ASP A 23 5.90 15.10 0.55
CA ASP A 23 5.69 14.55 1.89
C ASP A 23 4.19 14.39 2.10
N GLY A 24 3.57 13.51 1.30
CA GLY A 24 2.33 12.88 1.71
C GLY A 24 2.64 11.84 2.78
N PHE A 25 1.70 11.63 3.68
CA PHE A 25 1.88 10.73 4.80
C PHE A 25 1.96 9.28 4.32
N ARG A 26 2.79 8.50 5.00
CA ARG A 26 2.97 7.06 4.76
C ARG A 26 2.70 6.29 6.05
N PHE A 27 2.06 5.14 5.94
CA PHE A 27 1.95 4.18 7.02
C PHE A 27 2.14 2.75 6.52
N SER A 28 2.57 1.87 7.43
CA SER A 28 2.67 0.43 7.18
C SER A 28 2.42 -0.29 8.50
N HIS A 29 1.36 -1.09 8.56
CA HIS A 29 0.99 -1.87 9.73
C HIS A 29 0.82 -3.34 9.34
N ASP A 30 1.61 -4.22 9.98
CA ASP A 30 1.48 -5.67 9.85
C ASP A 30 0.80 -6.22 11.10
N LYS A 31 -0.42 -6.73 10.94
CA LYS A 31 -1.16 -7.42 11.97
C LYS A 31 -1.12 -8.92 11.69
N ARG A 32 -0.56 -9.67 12.62
CA ARG A 32 -0.63 -11.15 12.60
C ARG A 32 -1.99 -11.57 13.13
N PHE A 33 -2.45 -12.75 12.75
CA PHE A 33 -3.71 -13.38 13.19
C PHE A 33 -3.51 -14.89 13.28
N TRP A 34 -4.26 -15.54 14.16
CA TRP A 34 -4.36 -17.01 14.17
C TRP A 34 -5.22 -17.50 13.01
N ALA A 35 -6.32 -16.80 12.76
CA ALA A 35 -7.18 -16.96 11.60
C ALA A 35 -7.81 -15.60 11.25
N VAL A 36 -8.07 -15.40 9.95
CA VAL A 36 -8.87 -14.31 9.40
C VAL A 36 -9.92 -15.00 8.54
N SER A 37 -11.20 -14.73 8.84
CA SER A 37 -12.33 -15.17 8.04
C SER A 37 -12.53 -14.27 6.82
N PHE A 38 -13.27 -14.76 5.83
CA PHE A 38 -13.64 -13.98 4.67
C PHE A 38 -14.45 -12.74 5.08
N GLU A 39 -15.40 -12.91 5.99
CA GLU A 39 -16.29 -11.86 6.48
C GLU A 39 -15.50 -10.76 7.21
N GLU A 40 -14.52 -11.14 8.04
CA GLU A 40 -13.64 -10.17 8.72
C GLU A 40 -12.80 -9.38 7.71
N PHE A 41 -12.25 -10.04 6.70
CA PHE A 41 -11.48 -9.38 5.66
C PHE A 41 -12.35 -8.43 4.82
N LEU A 42 -13.51 -8.91 4.34
CA LEU A 42 -14.43 -8.13 3.52
C LEU A 42 -14.98 -6.93 4.28
N ALA A 43 -15.34 -7.10 5.56
CA ALA A 43 -15.78 -5.99 6.40
C ALA A 43 -14.67 -4.95 6.59
N THR A 44 -13.42 -5.39 6.77
CA THR A 44 -12.26 -4.51 6.89
C THR A 44 -12.01 -3.73 5.59
N ALA A 45 -12.00 -4.42 4.45
CA ALA A 45 -11.82 -3.81 3.14
C ALA A 45 -12.94 -2.81 2.81
N SER A 46 -14.19 -3.20 3.06
CA SER A 46 -15.36 -2.34 2.85
C SER A 46 -15.31 -1.07 3.72
N ALA A 47 -14.91 -1.20 4.99
CA ALA A 47 -14.75 -0.06 5.88
C ALA A 47 -13.64 0.88 5.40
N LEU A 48 -12.52 0.33 4.90
CA LEU A 48 -11.45 1.12 4.29
C LEU A 48 -11.97 1.88 3.06
N CYS A 49 -12.67 1.20 2.16
CA CYS A 49 -13.26 1.82 0.98
C CYS A 49 -14.21 2.95 1.35
N GLN A 50 -15.13 2.76 2.29
CA GLN A 50 -16.04 3.82 2.74
C GLN A 50 -15.30 5.05 3.28
N ILE A 51 -14.25 4.84 4.09
CA ILE A 51 -13.44 5.94 4.64
C ILE A 51 -12.80 6.75 3.51
N VAL A 52 -12.19 6.10 2.54
CA VAL A 52 -11.47 6.78 1.46
C VAL A 52 -12.46 7.43 0.47
N SER A 53 -13.53 6.72 0.07
CA SER A 53 -14.57 7.22 -0.83
C SER A 53 -15.31 8.44 -0.29
N SER A 54 -15.46 8.56 1.04
CA SER A 54 -16.05 9.77 1.64
C SER A 54 -15.17 11.02 1.54
N ARG A 55 -13.90 10.88 1.15
CA ARG A 55 -12.90 11.95 1.10
C ARG A 55 -12.37 12.22 -0.30
N ARG A 56 -12.51 11.25 -1.21
CA ARG A 56 -11.93 11.26 -2.56
C ARG A 56 -12.99 10.89 -3.58
N ASN A 57 -13.07 11.65 -4.66
CA ASN A 57 -14.13 11.53 -5.67
C ASN A 57 -13.78 10.55 -6.80
N THR A 58 -12.49 10.28 -7.01
CA THR A 58 -11.95 9.51 -8.15
C THR A 58 -11.16 8.32 -7.64
N LEU A 59 -11.85 7.28 -7.17
CA LEU A 59 -11.20 6.08 -6.64
C LEU A 59 -11.31 4.90 -7.60
N ASN A 60 -10.16 4.37 -7.97
CA ASN A 60 -10.05 3.03 -8.50
C ASN A 60 -9.85 2.05 -7.34
N ILE A 61 -10.76 1.10 -7.19
CA ILE A 61 -10.70 0.02 -6.20
C ILE A 61 -10.48 -1.28 -6.95
N GLU A 62 -9.37 -1.94 -6.66
CA GLU A 62 -8.99 -3.19 -7.31
C GLU A 62 -8.68 -4.25 -6.26
N VAL A 63 -9.21 -5.46 -6.45
CA VAL A 63 -8.85 -6.64 -5.70
C VAL A 63 -7.89 -7.48 -6.53
N VAL A 64 -6.69 -7.72 -6.01
CA VAL A 64 -5.66 -8.53 -6.64
C VAL A 64 -5.48 -9.80 -5.83
N THR A 65 -5.49 -10.96 -6.49
CA THR A 65 -5.28 -12.25 -5.84
C THR A 65 -4.07 -13.00 -6.37
N ALA A 66 -3.51 -13.84 -5.51
CA ALA A 66 -2.59 -14.91 -5.91
C ALA A 66 -3.31 -16.24 -5.68
N GLU A 67 -3.72 -16.92 -6.75
CA GLU A 67 -4.50 -18.17 -6.68
C GLU A 67 -3.67 -19.43 -6.93
N ASP A 68 -2.40 -19.27 -7.27
CA ASP A 68 -1.44 -20.36 -7.44
C ASP A 68 -0.14 -20.07 -6.69
N TYR A 69 0.66 -21.12 -6.45
CA TYR A 69 1.87 -21.04 -5.65
C TYR A 69 2.96 -20.19 -6.30
N THR A 70 3.04 -20.20 -7.63
CA THR A 70 4.00 -19.39 -8.39
C THR A 70 3.69 -17.92 -8.17
N THR A 71 2.45 -17.50 -8.47
CA THR A 71 1.98 -16.12 -8.27
C THR A 71 2.10 -15.67 -6.82
N TYR A 72 1.85 -16.56 -5.85
CA TYR A 72 2.00 -16.27 -4.42
C TYR A 72 3.45 -15.99 -4.01
N ASN A 73 4.40 -16.82 -4.47
CA ASN A 73 5.83 -16.60 -4.19
C ASN A 73 6.29 -15.27 -4.79
N TYR A 74 5.80 -14.90 -5.98
CA TYR A 74 6.06 -13.60 -6.57
C TYR A 74 5.42 -12.44 -5.79
N ALA A 75 4.20 -12.60 -5.29
CA ALA A 75 3.53 -11.59 -4.48
C ALA A 75 4.22 -11.32 -3.14
N THR A 76 5.01 -12.27 -2.65
CA THR A 76 5.73 -12.16 -1.37
C THR A 76 7.21 -11.81 -1.52
N THR A 77 7.77 -11.82 -2.74
CA THR A 77 9.19 -11.54 -3.02
C THR A 77 9.41 -10.09 -3.41
N THR A 78 10.30 -9.40 -2.69
CA THR A 78 10.57 -7.95 -2.83
C THR A 78 11.55 -7.58 -3.97
N PHE A 79 11.88 -8.48 -4.90
CA PHE A 79 13.01 -8.31 -5.82
C PHE A 79 12.61 -8.35 -7.30
N LEU A 80 12.78 -7.19 -7.96
CA LEU A 80 13.31 -6.97 -9.32
C LEU A 80 13.18 -8.14 -10.32
N LEU A 81 11.96 -8.45 -10.76
CA LEU A 81 11.72 -9.15 -12.01
C LEU A 81 10.59 -8.42 -12.75
N ASP A 82 10.65 -8.38 -14.07
CA ASP A 82 9.67 -7.71 -14.93
C ASP A 82 8.26 -8.12 -14.51
N GLU A 83 7.44 -7.14 -14.11
CA GLU A 83 6.05 -7.37 -13.66
C GLU A 83 5.17 -7.99 -14.75
N ASP A 84 5.66 -8.04 -15.99
CA ASP A 84 4.97 -8.48 -17.20
C ASP A 84 4.81 -10.02 -17.31
N GLU A 85 5.50 -10.83 -16.49
CA GLU A 85 5.45 -12.30 -16.60
C GLU A 85 4.47 -13.01 -15.65
N ILE A 86 3.89 -12.31 -14.66
CA ILE A 86 2.99 -12.92 -13.67
C ILE A 86 1.60 -12.30 -13.73
N GLU A 87 0.69 -13.00 -14.38
CA GLU A 87 -0.71 -12.59 -14.49
C GLU A 87 -1.45 -12.83 -13.17
N ARG A 88 -1.48 -11.80 -12.31
CA ARG A 88 -2.37 -11.80 -11.13
C ARG A 88 -3.80 -11.59 -11.56
N LYS A 89 -4.72 -12.36 -10.98
CA LYS A 89 -6.14 -12.12 -11.20
C LYS A 89 -6.59 -10.85 -10.48
N ARG A 90 -7.39 -10.08 -11.20
CA ARG A 90 -7.93 -8.78 -10.78
C ARG A 90 -9.44 -8.86 -10.77
N TYR A 91 -10.04 -8.32 -9.72
CA TYR A 91 -11.47 -8.31 -9.48
C TYR A 91 -11.91 -6.93 -9.00
N MET A 92 -13.18 -6.59 -9.21
CA MET A 92 -13.85 -5.54 -8.46
C MET A 92 -14.13 -6.00 -7.02
N LEU A 93 -14.41 -5.06 -6.12
CA LEU A 93 -14.66 -5.40 -4.72
C LEU A 93 -15.93 -6.24 -4.52
N ASP A 94 -16.97 -6.01 -5.32
CA ASP A 94 -18.21 -6.78 -5.32
C ASP A 94 -18.07 -8.18 -5.94
N GLU A 95 -17.03 -8.40 -6.73
CA GLU A 95 -16.64 -9.71 -7.27
C GLU A 95 -15.82 -10.55 -6.28
N LEU A 96 -15.36 -9.97 -5.17
CA LEU A 96 -14.65 -10.69 -4.12
C LEU A 96 -15.63 -11.57 -3.32
N THR A 97 -15.84 -12.80 -3.79
CA THR A 97 -16.70 -13.80 -3.15
C THR A 97 -15.92 -14.74 -2.23
N GLN A 98 -16.64 -15.52 -1.41
CA GLN A 98 -16.06 -16.60 -0.60
C GLN A 98 -15.26 -17.59 -1.45
N GLU A 99 -15.71 -17.88 -2.68
CA GLU A 99 -15.02 -18.81 -3.58
C GLU A 99 -13.66 -18.26 -4.05
N VAL A 100 -13.62 -16.98 -4.44
CA VAL A 100 -12.38 -16.26 -4.78
C VAL A 100 -11.44 -16.25 -3.59
N TRP A 101 -11.98 -15.94 -2.41
CA TRP A 101 -11.23 -15.96 -1.16
C TRP A 101 -10.61 -17.33 -0.90
N ASP A 102 -11.38 -18.41 -0.95
CA ASP A 102 -10.94 -19.75 -0.55
C ASP A 102 -9.80 -20.29 -1.41
N ARG A 103 -9.87 -20.09 -2.73
CA ARG A 103 -8.80 -20.52 -3.66
C ARG A 103 -7.57 -19.61 -3.67
N SER A 104 -7.65 -18.43 -3.09
CA SER A 104 -6.52 -17.49 -3.04
C SER A 104 -5.56 -17.81 -1.88
N PHE A 105 -4.25 -17.74 -2.13
CA PHE A 105 -3.20 -17.74 -1.12
C PHE A 105 -3.02 -16.34 -0.51
N ASN A 106 -3.16 -15.32 -1.34
CA ASN A 106 -3.11 -13.91 -0.95
C ASN A 106 -4.24 -13.13 -1.62
N VAL A 107 -4.83 -12.19 -0.88
CA VAL A 107 -5.83 -11.24 -1.40
C VAL A 107 -5.40 -9.84 -0.99
N GLN A 108 -5.38 -8.90 -1.92
CA GLN A 108 -5.08 -7.49 -1.67
C GLN A 108 -6.17 -6.60 -2.27
N VAL A 109 -6.79 -5.76 -1.45
CA VAL A 109 -7.64 -4.66 -1.92
C VAL A 109 -6.79 -3.40 -1.96
N THR A 110 -6.72 -2.77 -3.13
CA THR A 110 -5.93 -1.58 -3.41
C THR A 110 -6.85 -0.44 -3.83
N LEU A 111 -6.64 0.73 -3.26
CA LEU A 111 -7.32 1.98 -3.60
C LEU A 111 -6.29 2.96 -4.16
N ARG A 112 -6.55 3.48 -5.36
CA ARG A 112 -5.69 4.45 -6.04
C ARG A 112 -6.52 5.57 -6.62
N ASP A 113 -5.89 6.73 -6.76
CA ASP A 113 -6.39 7.84 -7.56
C ASP A 113 -5.25 8.32 -8.47
N GLU A 114 -5.24 7.81 -9.70
CA GLU A 114 -4.23 8.17 -10.71
C GLU A 114 -4.53 9.51 -11.37
N GLN A 115 -5.72 10.08 -11.15
CA GLN A 115 -6.11 11.38 -11.67
C GLN A 115 -5.72 12.53 -10.73
N ASP A 116 -5.37 12.23 -9.47
CA ASP A 116 -4.83 13.21 -8.55
C ASP A 116 -3.44 13.69 -9.01
N SER A 117 -3.21 15.01 -8.92
CA SER A 117 -1.90 15.65 -9.04
C SER A 117 -0.80 15.02 -8.17
N LYS A 118 -1.19 14.35 -7.08
CA LYS A 118 -0.34 13.56 -6.20
C LYS A 118 -0.98 12.16 -6.05
N PRO A 119 -0.65 11.22 -6.93
CA PRO A 119 -1.21 9.87 -6.88
C PRO A 119 -0.94 9.25 -5.52
N PHE A 120 -1.99 8.74 -4.89
CA PHE A 120 -1.89 8.03 -3.62
C PHE A 120 -2.21 6.56 -3.80
N MET A 121 -1.79 5.75 -2.82
CA MET A 121 -2.21 4.36 -2.75
C MET A 121 -2.48 3.98 -1.30
N ILE A 122 -3.59 3.26 -1.08
CA ILE A 122 -3.86 2.55 0.17
C ILE A 122 -4.18 1.10 -0.16
N CYS A 123 -3.65 0.15 0.60
CA CYS A 123 -4.05 -1.24 0.48
C CYS A 123 -4.25 -1.93 1.83
N VAL A 124 -5.13 -2.93 1.81
CA VAL A 124 -5.21 -3.98 2.82
C VAL A 124 -5.00 -5.31 2.11
N SER A 125 -4.02 -6.09 2.56
CA SER A 125 -3.78 -7.45 2.05
C SER A 125 -3.86 -8.48 3.16
N CYS A 126 -4.32 -9.68 2.85
CA CYS A 126 -4.29 -10.84 3.73
C CYS A 126 -3.45 -11.94 3.10
N ASP A 127 -2.35 -12.28 3.76
CA ASP A 127 -1.57 -13.48 3.48
C ASP A 127 -2.18 -14.64 4.29
N LYS A 128 -2.85 -15.55 3.59
CA LYS A 128 -3.52 -16.71 4.21
C LYS A 128 -2.58 -17.89 4.41
N TYR A 129 -1.42 -17.90 3.76
CA TYR A 129 -0.51 -19.06 3.69
C TYR A 129 0.74 -18.90 4.56
N ALA A 130 1.08 -17.68 5.00
CA ALA A 130 2.11 -17.47 6.02
C ALA A 130 1.82 -18.24 7.32
N ASP A 131 2.88 -18.71 8.00
CA ASP A 131 2.84 -19.44 9.29
C ASP A 131 1.87 -18.87 10.33
N ARG A 132 1.67 -17.55 10.28
CA ARG A 132 0.53 -16.86 10.89
C ARG A 132 -0.11 -16.03 9.80
N LYS A 133 -1.44 -16.12 9.64
CA LYS A 133 -2.15 -15.27 8.69
C LYS A 133 -1.84 -13.80 9.00
N ARG A 134 -1.49 -13.00 8.00
CA ARG A 134 -1.10 -11.60 8.20
C ARG A 134 -2.01 -10.70 7.43
N MET A 135 -2.61 -9.71 8.09
CA MET A 135 -3.19 -8.57 7.39
C MET A 135 -2.21 -7.40 7.40
N LYS A 136 -1.81 -6.96 6.21
CA LYS A 136 -0.94 -5.81 6.03
C LYS A 136 -1.77 -4.64 5.56
N PHE A 137 -1.60 -3.51 6.22
CA PHE A 137 -2.16 -2.22 5.82
C PHE A 137 -1.02 -1.33 5.38
N TYR A 138 -1.15 -0.74 4.21
CA TYR A 138 -0.14 0.16 3.68
C TYR A 138 -0.83 1.39 3.09
N GLY A 139 -0.21 2.55 3.29
CA GLY A 139 -0.66 3.80 2.70
C GLY A 139 0.51 4.67 2.34
N GLN A 140 0.43 5.37 1.21
CA GLN A 140 1.47 6.27 0.72
C GLN A 140 0.86 7.48 0.00
N CYS A 141 1.52 8.63 0.13
CA CYS A 141 1.13 9.90 -0.49
C CYS A 141 -0.26 10.39 -0.04
N LEU A 142 -0.66 10.08 1.20
CA LEU A 142 -1.94 10.50 1.75
C LEU A 142 -1.90 11.93 2.28
N ASP A 143 -3.04 12.62 2.22
CA ASP A 143 -3.24 13.81 3.03
C ASP A 143 -3.32 13.46 4.52
N GLU A 144 -3.06 14.45 5.38
CA GLU A 144 -2.99 14.28 6.83
C GLU A 144 -4.29 13.71 7.40
N ASP A 145 -5.44 14.26 6.99
CA ASP A 145 -6.76 13.87 7.50
C ASP A 145 -7.10 12.43 7.14
N THR A 146 -6.88 12.02 5.88
CA THR A 146 -7.08 10.64 5.43
C THR A 146 -6.14 9.69 6.18
N CYS A 147 -4.87 10.07 6.35
CA CYS A 147 -3.90 9.29 7.09
C CYS A 147 -4.33 9.07 8.55
N HIS A 148 -4.69 10.13 9.28
CA HIS A 148 -5.11 10.04 10.68
C HIS A 148 -6.38 9.23 10.87
N VAL A 149 -7.36 9.33 9.96
CA VAL A 149 -8.60 8.56 10.06
C VAL A 149 -8.35 7.07 9.80
N VAL A 150 -7.57 6.74 8.76
CA VAL A 150 -7.22 5.35 8.45
C VAL A 150 -6.39 4.76 9.59
N ILE A 151 -5.35 5.47 10.04
CA ILE A 151 -4.54 5.03 11.18
C ILE A 151 -5.41 4.90 12.42
N SER A 152 -6.19 5.89 12.83
CA SER A 152 -7.02 5.77 14.05
C SER A 152 -7.99 4.59 13.98
N LYS A 153 -8.58 4.30 12.81
CA LYS A 153 -9.46 3.14 12.63
C LYS A 153 -8.73 1.81 12.76
N PHE A 154 -7.54 1.69 12.18
CA PHE A 154 -6.82 0.42 12.07
C PHE A 154 -5.65 0.27 13.06
N ARG A 155 -5.28 1.30 13.83
CA ARG A 155 -4.22 1.27 14.85
C ARG A 155 -4.68 0.62 16.15
N HIS A 156 -5.97 0.70 16.49
CA HIS A 156 -6.47 0.06 17.70
C HIS A 156 -6.42 -1.46 17.58
N ALA A 157 -5.93 -2.11 18.66
CA ALA A 157 -5.56 -3.51 18.76
C ALA A 157 -6.73 -4.51 18.74
N THR A 158 -7.87 -4.18 18.12
CA THR A 158 -9.03 -5.06 18.08
C THR A 158 -9.71 -5.00 16.72
N LEU A 159 -9.10 -5.66 15.73
CA LEU A 159 -9.89 -6.60 14.93
C LEU A 159 -10.00 -7.85 15.82
N SER A 160 -10.94 -7.79 16.76
CA SER A 160 -11.39 -8.84 17.72
C SER A 160 -10.39 -9.73 18.49
N ARG A 161 -9.06 -9.69 18.30
CA ARG A 161 -8.05 -10.38 19.12
C ARG A 161 -6.68 -9.73 18.98
N GLY A 162 -6.18 -9.18 20.10
CA GLY A 162 -4.99 -8.35 20.19
C GLY A 162 -3.74 -8.95 19.55
N ILE A 163 -3.16 -8.21 18.60
CA ILE A 163 -1.83 -8.45 18.02
C ILE A 163 -1.11 -7.11 17.82
N GLY A 164 0.15 -7.08 18.25
CA GLY A 164 1.01 -5.91 18.32
C GLY A 164 1.19 -5.18 16.99
N ASP A 165 1.44 -3.88 17.11
CA ASP A 165 1.45 -2.86 16.06
C ASP A 165 2.66 -2.88 15.12
N GLY A 166 3.60 -3.82 15.30
CA GLY A 166 4.76 -3.99 14.41
C GLY A 166 5.63 -2.73 14.27
N MET A 167 5.45 -1.74 15.15
CA MET A 167 6.16 -0.47 15.09
C MET A 167 7.59 -0.67 15.56
N GLY A 168 8.53 -0.71 14.61
CA GLY A 168 9.81 -0.07 14.86
C GLY A 168 9.54 1.40 15.18
N LYS A 169 10.10 1.89 16.29
CA LYS A 169 9.94 3.28 16.75
C LYS A 169 10.17 4.24 15.59
N ILE A 170 9.19 5.11 15.32
CA ILE A 170 9.44 6.32 14.55
C ILE A 170 10.38 7.16 15.44
N SER A 171 11.61 7.34 14.97
CA SER A 171 12.63 8.19 15.58
C SER A 171 12.56 9.58 14.94
#